data_AF-A0A3D3VVV7-F1
#
_entry.id   AF-A0A3D3VVV7-F1
#
_cell.length_a   1.000
_cell.length_b   1.000
_cell.length_c   1.000
_cell.angle_alpha   90.00
_cell.angle_beta   90.00
_cell.angle_gamma   90.00
#
_symmetry.space_group_name_H-M   'P 1'
#
loop_
_entity.id
_entity.type
_entity.pdbx_description
1 polymer ?
#
loop_
_entity_poly.entity_id
_entity_poly.type
_entity_poly.pdbx_seq_one_letter_code
_entity_poly.pdbx_strand_id
1 'polypeptide(L)'
;MEPNISPIINFFLREGVPFTTIALLLMLPVIATFIAFLRQVVGIKAFGIYTPLIITFAFLATNGLKYGIIIFLAVILAGMLMRFALKPFRLLYLPRVAVMLSVVAIAVLFVLALGGSAKRTGFASVSIFPILIMITLVEKFVAVQIEKGNRTAIILTL
;
A
#
# COMPACT_ATOMS: atom_id res chain seq x y z
N MET A 1 14.24 -20.38 -28.20
CA MET A 1 14.09 -19.01 -28.73
C MET A 1 14.74 -18.10 -27.71
N GLU A 2 15.97 -17.64 -27.96
CA GLU A 2 16.60 -16.66 -27.07
C GLU A 2 15.77 -15.38 -27.13
N PRO A 3 15.21 -14.91 -26.01
CA PRO A 3 14.47 -13.66 -26.02
C PRO A 3 15.44 -12.55 -26.47
N ASN A 4 15.03 -11.74 -27.45
CA ASN A 4 15.73 -10.53 -27.89
C ASN A 4 15.74 -9.51 -26.74
N ILE A 5 16.58 -9.76 -25.74
CA ILE A 5 16.77 -8.90 -24.57
C ILE A 5 17.75 -7.80 -24.98
N SER A 6 17.37 -6.54 -24.71
CA SER A 6 18.21 -5.37 -24.96
C SER A 6 19.63 -5.58 -24.42
N PRO A 7 20.69 -5.17 -25.14
CA PRO A 7 22.09 -5.30 -24.70
C PRO A 7 22.34 -4.78 -23.29
N ILE A 8 21.61 -3.73 -22.89
CA ILE A 8 21.68 -3.10 -21.57
C ILE A 8 21.18 -4.03 -20.47
N ILE A 9 20.07 -4.75 -20.70
CA ILE A 9 19.53 -5.69 -19.71
C ILE A 9 20.48 -6.89 -19.55
N ASN A 10 21.04 -7.38 -20.66
CA ASN A 10 22.02 -8.48 -20.64
C ASN A 10 23.29 -8.11 -19.87
N PHE A 11 23.73 -6.85 -19.94
CA PHE A 11 24.84 -6.36 -19.12
C PHE A 11 24.55 -6.53 -17.62
N PHE A 12 23.42 -6.01 -17.13
CA PHE A 12 23.06 -6.13 -15.71
C PHE A 12 22.83 -7.57 -15.26
N LEU A 13 22.28 -8.43 -16.13
CA LEU A 13 22.12 -9.86 -15.83
C LEU A 13 23.47 -10.57 -15.67
N ARG A 14 24.47 -10.21 -16.48
CA ARG A 14 25.83 -10.76 -16.37
C ARG A 14 26.55 -10.32 -15.09
N GLU A 15 26.27 -9.11 -14.62
CA GLU A 15 26.76 -8.57 -13.34
C GLU A 15 26.04 -9.18 -12.11
N GLY A 16 25.15 -10.17 -12.30
CA GLY A 16 24.47 -10.89 -11.22
C GLY A 16 23.22 -10.20 -10.68
N VAL A 17 22.73 -9.14 -11.33
CA VAL A 17 21.47 -8.49 -10.94
C VAL A 17 20.28 -9.36 -11.37
N PRO A 18 19.36 -9.73 -10.47
CA PRO A 18 18.17 -10.50 -10.84
C PRO A 18 17.31 -9.75 -11.86
N PHE A 19 16.78 -10.47 -12.86
CA PHE A 19 15.88 -9.91 -13.87
C PHE A 19 14.68 -9.17 -13.24
N THR A 20 14.13 -9.69 -12.14
CA THR A 20 13.03 -9.09 -11.41
C THR A 20 13.36 -7.70 -10.88
N THR A 21 14.56 -7.49 -10.34
CA THR A 21 15.03 -6.19 -9.86
C THR A 21 15.13 -5.18 -11.00
N ILE A 22 15.72 -5.60 -12.13
CA ILE A 22 15.85 -4.76 -13.33
C ILE A 22 14.45 -4.37 -13.83
N ALA A 23 13.56 -5.35 -13.96
CA ALA A 23 12.19 -5.13 -14.42
C ALA A 23 11.43 -4.17 -13.50
N LEU A 24 11.48 -4.35 -12.18
CA LEU A 24 10.80 -3.47 -11.21
C LEU A 24 11.36 -2.05 -11.25
N LEU A 25 12.67 -1.89 -11.38
CA LEU A 25 13.32 -0.57 -11.43
C LEU A 25 12.99 0.18 -12.72
N LEU A 26 12.92 -0.52 -13.85
CA LEU A 26 12.47 0.05 -15.13
C LEU A 26 10.96 0.29 -15.19
N MET A 27 10.16 -0.48 -14.46
CA MET A 27 8.72 -0.23 -14.33
C MET A 27 8.42 1.04 -13.55
N LEU A 28 9.25 1.42 -12.57
CA LEU A 28 9.05 2.59 -11.73
C LEU A 28 8.79 3.89 -12.52
N PRO A 29 9.67 4.33 -13.45
CA PRO A 29 9.43 5.54 -14.24
C PRO A 29 8.20 5.41 -15.14
N VAL A 30 7.94 4.23 -15.70
CA VAL A 30 6.76 3.98 -16.56
C VAL A 30 5.47 4.17 -15.76
N ILE A 31 5.37 3.55 -14.58
CA ILE A 31 4.21 3.67 -13.71
C ILE A 31 4.07 5.10 -13.19
N ALA A 32 5.18 5.75 -12.83
CA ALA A 32 5.16 7.14 -12.36
C ALA A 32 4.64 8.11 -13.44
N THR A 33 5.10 7.98 -14.69
CA THR A 33 4.61 8.79 -15.81
C THR A 33 3.14 8.49 -16.11
N PHE A 34 2.73 7.23 -16.05
CA PHE A 34 1.32 6.86 -16.23
C PHE A 34 0.42 7.51 -15.17
N ILE A 35 0.80 7.43 -13.89
CA ILE A 35 0.07 8.06 -12.79
C ILE A 35 0.06 9.59 -12.94
N ALA A 36 1.19 10.19 -13.32
CA ALA A 36 1.29 11.62 -13.57
C ALA A 36 0.34 12.06 -14.70
N PHE A 37 0.29 11.30 -15.79
CA PHE A 37 -0.62 11.52 -16.91
C PHE A 37 -2.08 11.43 -16.48
N LEU A 38 -2.47 10.38 -15.76
CA LEU A 38 -3.84 10.24 -15.23
C LEU A 38 -4.23 11.39 -14.31
N ARG A 39 -3.29 11.88 -13.49
CA ARG A 39 -3.54 13.00 -12.59
C ARG A 39 -3.66 14.32 -13.34
N GLN A 40 -2.79 14.58 -14.31
CA GLN A 40 -2.69 15.88 -14.98
C GLN A 40 -3.66 16.03 -16.16
N VAL A 41 -3.81 14.98 -16.96
CA VAL A 41 -4.60 15.01 -18.19
C VAL A 41 -6.05 14.57 -17.95
N VAL A 42 -6.25 13.49 -17.19
CA VAL A 42 -7.61 13.00 -16.86
C VAL A 42 -8.20 13.72 -15.64
N GLY A 43 -7.36 14.30 -14.78
CA GLY A 43 -7.81 15.04 -13.60
C GLY A 43 -8.15 14.17 -12.38
N ILE A 44 -7.64 12.94 -12.32
CA ILE A 44 -7.90 12.03 -11.19
C ILE A 44 -7.26 12.59 -9.90
N LYS A 45 -8.08 12.85 -8.89
CA LYS A 45 -7.64 13.34 -7.56
C LYS A 45 -7.11 12.19 -6.70
N ALA A 46 -5.85 11.80 -6.90
CA ALA A 46 -5.15 10.81 -6.06
C ALA A 46 -4.28 11.45 -4.95
N PHE A 47 -3.81 10.64 -4.00
CA PHE A 47 -2.85 11.04 -2.94
C PHE A 47 -1.43 11.28 -3.50
N GLY A 48 -1.29 12.23 -4.43
CA GLY A 48 -0.05 12.44 -5.15
C GLY A 48 0.32 11.24 -6.05
N ILE A 49 1.55 11.25 -6.57
CA ILE A 49 2.08 10.18 -7.45
C ILE A 49 2.64 9.02 -6.62
N TYR A 50 3.22 9.32 -5.46
CA TYR A 50 3.96 8.37 -4.62
C TYR A 50 3.06 7.27 -4.02
N THR A 51 1.91 7.64 -3.48
CA THR A 51 0.99 6.68 -2.83
C THR A 51 0.50 5.60 -3.79
N PRO A 52 -0.09 5.92 -4.97
CA PRO A 52 -0.49 4.88 -5.92
C PRO A 52 0.70 4.06 -6.45
N LEU A 53 1.87 4.67 -6.66
CA LEU A 53 3.08 3.95 -7.07
C LEU A 53 3.47 2.87 -6.07
N ILE A 54 3.52 3.22 -4.77
CA ILE A 54 3.84 2.28 -3.70
C ILE A 54 2.80 1.18 -3.56
N ILE A 55 1.51 1.51 -3.71
CA ILE A 55 0.44 0.51 -3.73
C ILE A 55 0.70 -0.52 -4.83
N THR A 56 1.02 -0.06 -6.04
CA THR A 56 1.32 -0.93 -7.18
C THR A 56 2.48 -1.87 -6.87
N PHE A 57 3.58 -1.35 -6.31
CA PHE A 57 4.73 -2.18 -5.95
C PHE A 57 4.46 -3.14 -4.79
N ALA A 58 3.66 -2.75 -3.80
CA ALA A 58 3.25 -3.65 -2.73
C ALA A 58 2.43 -4.84 -3.27
N PHE A 59 1.52 -4.58 -4.19
CA PHE A 59 0.77 -5.66 -4.84
C PHE A 59 1.63 -6.54 -5.74
N LEU A 60 2.57 -5.95 -6.50
CA LEU A 60 3.52 -6.71 -7.34
C LEU A 60 4.45 -7.60 -6.52
N ALA A 61 4.91 -7.11 -5.37
CA ALA A 61 5.77 -7.86 -4.46
C ALA A 61 5.02 -8.91 -3.64
N THR A 62 3.68 -8.95 -3.73
CA THR A 62 2.90 -10.05 -3.17
C THR A 62 2.91 -11.22 -4.16
N ASN A 63 3.20 -12.45 -3.69
CA ASN A 63 3.24 -13.68 -4.49
C ASN A 63 1.87 -14.13 -5.07
N GLY A 64 0.96 -13.18 -5.30
CA GLY A 64 -0.33 -13.37 -5.94
C GLY A 64 -1.25 -12.18 -5.65
N LEU A 65 -1.77 -11.55 -6.71
CA LEU A 65 -2.65 -10.39 -6.62
C LEU A 65 -3.87 -10.63 -5.72
N LYS A 66 -4.42 -11.86 -5.74
CA LYS A 66 -5.55 -12.26 -4.89
C LYS A 66 -5.24 -12.08 -3.40
N TYR A 67 -4.07 -12.51 -2.95
CA TYR A 67 -3.65 -12.41 -1.55
C TYR A 67 -3.41 -10.97 -1.14
N GLY A 68 -2.73 -10.21 -2.01
CA GLY A 68 -2.48 -8.79 -1.79
C GLY A 68 -3.78 -8.02 -1.62
N ILE A 69 -4.77 -8.23 -2.50
CA ILE A 69 -6.08 -7.56 -2.44
C ILE A 69 -6.80 -7.86 -1.12
N ILE A 70 -6.80 -9.13 -0.69
CA ILE A 70 -7.46 -9.53 0.57
C ILE A 70 -6.81 -8.84 1.76
N ILE A 71 -5.47 -8.84 1.84
CA ILE A 71 -4.73 -8.16 2.91
C ILE A 71 -4.99 -6.65 2.88
N PHE A 72 -4.92 -6.04 1.70
CA PHE A 72 -5.17 -4.60 1.54
C PHE A 72 -6.57 -4.20 2.00
N LEU A 73 -7.59 -4.97 1.60
CA LEU A 73 -8.97 -4.76 2.04
C LEU A 73 -9.10 -4.91 3.55
N ALA A 74 -8.50 -5.94 4.14
CA ALA A 74 -8.52 -6.13 5.59
C ALA A 74 -7.88 -4.96 6.34
N VAL A 75 -6.75 -4.45 5.85
CA VAL A 75 -6.02 -3.33 6.45
C VAL A 75 -6.83 -2.02 6.35
N ILE A 76 -7.44 -1.74 5.20
CA ILE A 76 -8.31 -0.56 5.00
C ILE A 76 -9.57 -0.65 5.86
N LEU A 77 -10.22 -1.83 5.90
CA LEU A 77 -11.42 -2.06 6.70
C LEU A 77 -11.13 -1.93 8.20
N ALA A 78 -10.05 -2.56 8.68
CA ALA A 78 -9.63 -2.45 10.08
C ALA A 78 -9.33 -1.00 10.47
N GLY A 79 -8.59 -0.26 9.63
CA GLY A 79 -8.31 1.16 9.86
C GLY A 79 -9.57 2.03 9.87
N MET A 80 -10.53 1.76 8.97
CA MET A 80 -11.80 2.48 8.91
C MET A 80 -12.69 2.18 10.13
N LEU A 81 -12.85 0.91 10.50
CA LEU A 81 -13.60 0.50 11.67
C LEU A 81 -13.01 1.11 12.94
N MET A 82 -11.68 1.06 13.08
CA MET A 82 -11.03 1.63 14.25
C MET A 82 -11.17 3.15 14.33
N ARG A 83 -11.21 3.84 13.19
CA ARG A 83 -11.52 5.27 13.15
C ARG A 83 -12.90 5.56 13.71
N PHE A 84 -13.92 4.77 13.35
CA PHE A 84 -15.28 4.93 13.90
C PHE A 84 -15.31 4.60 15.39
N ALA A 85 -14.63 3.52 15.80
CA ALA A 85 -14.52 3.14 17.21
C ALA A 85 -13.82 4.20 18.07
N LEU A 86 -12.80 4.87 17.53
CA LEU A 86 -12.02 5.90 18.23
C LEU A 86 -12.60 7.33 18.11
N LYS A 87 -13.67 7.52 17.32
CA LYS A 87 -14.35 8.82 17.16
C LYS A 87 -14.88 9.40 18.47
N PRO A 88 -15.58 8.65 19.35
CA PRO A 88 -16.06 9.20 20.64
C PRO A 88 -14.92 9.48 21.63
N PHE A 89 -13.77 8.82 21.46
CA PHE A 89 -12.63 9.02 22.32
C PHE A 89 -11.89 10.31 21.91
N ARG A 90 -11.80 11.26 22.85
CA ARG A 90 -11.07 12.53 22.71
C ARG A 90 -9.55 12.33 22.81
N LEU A 91 -9.03 11.37 22.05
CA LEU A 91 -7.60 11.08 21.97
C LEU A 91 -6.87 12.14 21.16
N LEU A 92 -5.66 12.47 21.59
CA LEU A 92 -4.72 13.21 20.75
C LEU A 92 -4.40 12.41 19.48
N TYR A 93 -3.92 13.11 18.45
CA TYR A 93 -3.56 12.53 17.17
C TYR A 93 -2.59 11.34 17.30
N LEU A 94 -1.50 11.54 18.06
CA LEU A 94 -0.44 10.55 18.18
C LEU A 94 -0.90 9.24 18.86
N PRO A 95 -1.57 9.27 20.04
CA PRO A 95 -2.19 8.08 20.62
C PRO A 95 -3.23 7.41 19.72
N ARG A 96 -4.05 8.20 19.01
CA ARG A 96 -5.06 7.65 18.09
C ARG A 96 -4.41 6.84 16.97
N VAL A 97 -3.36 7.37 16.35
CA VAL A 97 -2.65 6.66 15.27
C VAL A 97 -1.98 5.39 15.80
N ALA A 98 -1.32 5.44 16.96
CA ALA A 98 -0.68 4.27 17.55
C ALA A 98 -1.66 3.12 17.79
N VAL A 99 -2.81 3.40 18.42
CA VAL A 99 -3.86 2.40 18.67
C VAL A 99 -4.40 1.82 17.37
N MET A 100 -4.62 2.65 16.35
CA MET A 100 -5.08 2.15 15.05
C MET A 100 -4.06 1.25 14.35
N LEU A 101 -2.78 1.62 14.38
CA LEU A 101 -1.71 0.78 13.83
C LEU A 101 -1.63 -0.57 14.53
N SER A 102 -1.76 -0.60 15.87
CA SER A 102 -1.81 -1.85 16.63
C SER A 102 -2.97 -2.74 16.20
N VAL A 103 -4.18 -2.17 16.03
CA VAL A 103 -5.35 -2.93 15.59
C VAL A 103 -5.19 -3.44 14.16
N VAL A 104 -4.65 -2.63 13.26
CA VAL A 104 -4.37 -3.05 11.89
C VAL A 104 -3.36 -4.19 11.86
N ALA A 105 -2.29 -4.11 12.67
CA ALA A 105 -1.29 -5.18 12.77
C ALA A 105 -1.93 -6.50 13.27
N ILE A 106 -2.78 -6.44 14.29
CA ILE A 106 -3.53 -7.60 14.78
C ILE A 106 -4.48 -8.15 13.70
N ALA A 107 -5.18 -7.28 12.97
CA ALA A 107 -6.07 -7.68 11.89
C ALA A 107 -5.31 -8.42 10.77
N VAL A 108 -4.11 -7.94 10.41
CA VAL A 108 -3.26 -8.64 9.44
C VAL A 108 -2.81 -10.00 9.98
N LEU A 109 -2.35 -10.08 11.23
CA LEU A 109 -1.97 -11.35 11.84
C LEU A 109 -3.14 -12.34 11.84
N PHE A 110 -4.35 -11.86 12.12
CA PHE A 110 -5.56 -12.66 12.06
C PHE A 110 -5.84 -13.18 10.64
N VAL A 111 -5.74 -12.33 9.62
CA VAL A 111 -5.91 -12.74 8.21
C VAL A 111 -4.86 -13.77 7.79
N LEU A 112 -3.59 -13.58 8.20
CA LEU A 112 -2.53 -14.53 7.92
C LEU A 112 -2.75 -15.87 8.64
N ALA A 113 -3.19 -15.84 9.90
CA ALA A 113 -3.52 -17.04 10.67
C ALA A 113 -4.68 -17.82 10.06
N LEU A 114 -5.76 -17.12 9.64
CA LEU A 114 -6.87 -17.74 8.92
C LEU A 114 -6.42 -18.31 7.57
N GLY A 115 -5.59 -17.59 6.82
CA GLY A 115 -5.01 -18.05 5.57
C GLY A 115 -4.15 -19.32 5.74
N GLY A 116 -3.33 -19.36 6.80
CA GLY A 116 -2.53 -20.51 7.17
C GLY A 116 -3.38 -21.72 7.57
N SER A 117 -4.40 -21.52 8.42
CA SER A 117 -5.32 -22.57 8.87
C SER A 117 -6.11 -23.18 7.70
N ALA A 118 -6.50 -22.38 6.71
CA ALA A 118 -7.18 -22.84 5.50
C ALA A 118 -6.29 -23.62 4.51
N LYS A 119 -5.04 -23.96 4.90
CA LYS A 119 -4.00 -24.57 4.05
C LYS A 119 -3.74 -23.81 2.74
N ARG A 120 -4.06 -22.51 2.70
CA ARG A 120 -3.78 -21.64 1.56
C ARG A 120 -2.34 -21.16 1.68
N THR A 121 -1.41 -21.97 1.16
CA THR A 121 0.05 -21.73 1.16
C THR A 121 0.45 -20.34 0.65
N GLY A 122 -0.38 -19.74 -0.21
CA GLY A 122 -0.15 -18.39 -0.72
C GLY A 122 -0.14 -17.28 0.33
N PHE A 123 -0.90 -17.37 1.44
CA PHE A 123 -0.88 -16.35 2.50
C PHE A 123 0.40 -16.40 3.35
N ALA A 124 0.89 -17.60 3.66
CA ALA A 124 2.14 -17.79 4.41
C ALA A 124 3.39 -17.42 3.58
N SER A 125 3.27 -17.44 2.25
CA SER A 125 4.34 -17.08 1.32
C SER A 125 4.45 -15.57 1.03
N VAL A 126 3.54 -14.75 1.57
CA VAL A 126 3.57 -13.30 1.38
C VAL A 126 4.71 -12.69 2.21
N SER A 127 5.57 -11.92 1.56
CA SER A 127 6.63 -11.18 2.24
C SER A 127 6.07 -10.14 3.21
N ILE A 128 6.76 -9.93 4.34
CA ILE A 128 6.40 -8.91 5.33
C ILE A 128 6.51 -7.48 4.77
N PHE A 129 7.37 -7.25 3.77
CA PHE A 129 7.62 -5.92 3.22
C PHE A 129 6.36 -5.28 2.56
N PRO A 130 5.66 -5.94 1.62
CA PRO A 130 4.37 -5.48 1.11
C PRO A 130 3.35 -5.14 2.20
N ILE A 131 3.32 -5.94 3.27
CA ILE A 131 2.38 -5.78 4.38
C ILE A 131 2.69 -4.50 5.15
N LEU A 132 3.96 -4.28 5.51
CA LEU A 132 4.38 -3.05 6.20
C LEU A 132 4.09 -1.80 5.36
N ILE A 133 4.28 -1.89 4.04
CA ILE A 133 3.91 -0.83 3.10
C ILE A 133 2.40 -0.55 3.16
N MET A 134 1.55 -1.57 3.16
CA MET A 134 0.10 -1.39 3.25
C MET A 134 -0.33 -0.79 4.60
N ILE A 135 0.32 -1.18 5.69
CA ILE A 135 0.06 -0.64 7.04
C ILE A 135 0.43 0.86 7.11
N THR A 136 1.62 1.23 6.66
CA THR A 136 2.06 2.64 6.62
C THR A 136 1.19 3.48 5.69
N LEU A 137 0.63 2.89 4.64
CA LEU A 137 -0.33 3.57 3.78
C LEU A 137 -1.64 3.90 4.51
N VAL A 138 -2.12 2.99 5.36
CA VAL A 138 -3.29 3.25 6.21
C VAL A 138 -3.00 4.34 7.23
N GLU A 139 -1.80 4.39 7.79
CA GLU A 139 -1.36 5.51 8.64
C GLU A 139 -1.52 6.85 7.92
N LYS A 140 -0.97 6.97 6.70
CA LYS A 140 -1.05 8.20 5.90
C LYS A 140 -2.49 8.53 5.51
N PHE A 141 -3.28 7.52 5.16
CA PHE A 141 -4.68 7.70 4.81
C PHE A 141 -5.49 8.25 5.99
N VAL A 142 -5.28 7.69 7.17
CA VAL A 142 -5.86 8.17 8.43
C VAL A 142 -5.41 9.59 8.73
N ALA A 143 -4.11 9.86 8.63
CA ALA A 143 -3.53 11.17 8.93
C ALA A 143 -4.21 12.27 8.10
N VAL A 144 -4.28 12.06 6.79
CA VAL A 144 -4.92 12.98 5.86
C VAL A 144 -6.43 13.10 6.13
N GLN A 145 -7.10 12.01 6.51
CA GLN A 145 -8.51 12.07 6.86
C GLN A 145 -8.78 12.87 8.14
N ILE A 146 -7.91 12.79 9.15
CA ILE A 146 -8.03 13.59 10.37
C ILE A 146 -7.77 15.07 10.05
N GLU A 147 -6.71 15.36 9.28
CA GLU A 147 -6.33 16.73 8.92
C GLU A 147 -7.39 17.41 8.03
N LYS A 148 -7.86 16.72 6.98
CA LYS A 148 -8.90 17.26 6.08
C LYS A 148 -10.29 17.28 6.72
N GLY A 149 -10.58 16.37 7.65
CA GLY A 149 -11.84 16.36 8.40
C GLY A 149 -12.09 17.63 9.21
N ASN A 150 -11.04 18.36 9.61
CA ASN A 150 -11.14 19.62 10.33
C ASN A 150 -11.20 20.87 9.42
N ARG A 151 -10.91 20.78 8.12
CA ARG A 151 -10.91 21.96 7.23
C ARG A 151 -12.31 22.55 7.01
N THR A 152 -13.37 21.76 7.21
CA THR A 152 -14.76 22.24 7.08
C THR A 152 -15.22 23.09 8.27
N ALA A 153 -14.55 23.02 9.43
CA ALA A 153 -14.97 23.77 10.62
C ALA A 153 -14.49 25.23 10.64
N ILE A 154 -13.39 25.54 9.95
CA ILE A 154 -12.80 26.90 9.97
C ILE A 154 -13.53 27.84 8.99
N ILE A 155 -14.00 27.31 7.85
CA ILE A 155 -14.69 28.12 6.84
C ILE A 155 -16.13 28.48 7.26
N LEU A 156 -16.73 27.73 8.19
CA LEU A 156 -18.06 28.01 8.76
C LEU A 156 -18.03 28.90 10.01
N THR A 157 -16.84 29.26 10.49
CA THR A 157 -16.66 30.11 11.70
C THR A 157 -16.22 31.54 11.34
N LEU A 158 -16.24 31.91 10.06
CA LEU A 158 -16.01 33.29 9.61
C LEU A 158 -17.17 33.80 8.75
#